data_AF-A0A4Z2J739-F1
#
_entry.id   AF-A0A4Z2J739-F1
#
_cell.length_a   1.000
_cell.length_b   1.000
_cell.length_c   1.000
_cell.angle_alpha   90.00
_cell.angle_beta   90.00
_cell.angle_gamma   90.00
#
_symmetry.space_group_name_H-M   'P 1'
#
loop_
_entity.id
_entity.type
_entity.pdbx_description
1 polymer ?
#
loop_
_entity_poly.entity_id
_entity_poly.type
_entity_poly.pdbx_seq_one_letter_code
_entity_poly.pdbx_strand_id
1 'polypeptide(L)'
;MLTDVIMEEEFDKNGESWYDPRDLERDLHLAAEFGKALLDRNHELEQALQQMYSTNQEQLQEIEHLNKQVDLLRQMNDHHAKVYEQLDVAARDLEQGNLRLVQDSRLAQQKIHSLTETIEGLQTYMEDLQTQVEELKTAQAERNKRELAEQRRNLGAQSVSCLKELYDLHQDRHLDREGPHVEGLWSLRGSFCDRDRRQDPEEENAALQRSVRTIQSQIAVERSRREAAERERELTSRENRGLEEQLASLAGCPARQKELEAQVEQLRLLWRADCANSIRRPEQLLPDKVFFALEDRASPGLDEIEDKAEKEEEQRQYVRQRSNSESVLRAGTDELRRGHEQLCIRRTEAVKQRGISLLNEVDAQYSALQVKYDELLRRCQQTDGPSHKAAQTFASSRARRRRSSAAPSDPTAVPASQQPEYKALFKEIFTCIQKTKDDLGNNRSPVEDSSSA
;
A
#
# COMPACT_ATOMS: atom_id res chain seq x y z
N MET A 1 -86.10 5.33 50.69
CA MET A 1 -87.08 6.01 51.57
C MET A 1 -86.64 7.44 51.74
N LEU A 2 -87.32 8.35 51.04
CA LEU A 2 -87.48 9.79 51.29
C LEU A 2 -88.17 10.32 50.02
N THR A 3 -89.48 10.13 49.99
CA THR A 3 -90.40 10.78 49.05
C THR A 3 -90.46 12.24 49.45
N ASP A 4 -89.74 13.10 48.74
CA ASP A 4 -89.98 14.52 48.79
C ASP A 4 -91.36 14.80 48.20
N VAL A 5 -92.21 15.31 49.08
CA VAL A 5 -93.52 15.86 48.79
C VAL A 5 -93.29 17.05 47.87
N ILE A 6 -93.44 16.84 46.56
CA ILE A 6 -93.66 17.92 45.62
C ILE A 6 -95.04 18.46 45.97
N MET A 7 -95.10 19.52 46.77
CA MET A 7 -96.28 20.36 46.81
C MET A 7 -96.40 20.94 45.41
N GLU A 8 -97.30 20.37 44.61
CA GLU A 8 -97.92 21.06 43.50
C GLU A 8 -98.67 22.24 44.10
N GLU A 9 -97.97 23.36 44.31
CA GLU A 9 -98.61 24.67 44.44
C GLU A 9 -99.39 24.87 43.15
N GLU A 10 -100.70 24.66 43.24
CA GLU A 10 -101.69 25.03 42.24
C GLU A 10 -101.51 26.52 41.97
N PHE A 11 -100.71 26.85 40.95
CA PHE A 11 -100.63 28.21 40.42
C PHE A 11 -102.04 28.61 40.04
N ASP A 12 -102.56 29.57 40.80
CA ASP A 12 -103.86 30.17 40.62
C ASP A 12 -104.12 30.48 39.15
N LYS A 13 -105.21 29.91 38.63
CA LYS A 13 -105.81 30.21 37.32
C LYS A 13 -106.46 31.60 37.32
N ASN A 14 -105.76 32.61 37.83
CA ASN A 14 -106.16 34.01 37.76
C ASN A 14 -105.35 34.69 36.65
N GLY A 15 -105.91 34.61 35.44
CA GLY A 15 -105.34 35.13 34.22
C GLY A 15 -105.33 36.66 34.16
N GLU A 16 -104.37 37.26 34.85
CA GLU A 16 -103.84 38.56 34.46
C GLU A 16 -102.59 38.29 33.63
N SER A 17 -102.68 38.56 32.33
CA SER A 17 -101.56 38.48 31.40
C SER A 17 -100.57 39.58 31.75
N TRP A 18 -99.75 39.39 32.78
CA TRP A 18 -98.76 40.36 33.26
C TRP A 18 -97.62 40.63 32.26
N TYR A 19 -97.70 40.02 31.06
CA TYR A 19 -96.86 40.32 29.91
C TYR A 19 -97.74 40.37 28.66
N ASP A 20 -97.50 41.37 27.80
CA ASP A 20 -98.02 41.33 26.44
C ASP A 20 -97.38 40.12 25.73
N PRO A 21 -98.16 39.21 25.11
CA PRO A 21 -97.61 38.01 24.47
C PRO A 21 -96.49 38.31 23.45
N ARG A 22 -96.53 39.49 22.82
CA ARG A 22 -95.53 39.95 21.85
C ARG A 22 -94.19 40.30 22.48
N ASP A 23 -94.16 40.77 23.74
CA ASP A 23 -92.92 41.11 24.42
C ASP A 23 -92.23 39.86 24.95
N LEU A 24 -93.01 38.88 25.46
CA LEU A 24 -92.49 37.56 25.78
C LEU A 24 -91.92 36.85 24.55
N GLU A 25 -92.59 36.94 23.40
CA GLU A 25 -92.07 36.43 22.13
C GLU A 25 -90.73 37.11 21.78
N ARG A 26 -90.61 38.43 21.87
CA ARG A 26 -89.36 39.15 21.57
C ARG A 26 -88.21 38.75 22.50
N ASP A 27 -88.47 38.65 23.80
CA ASP A 27 -87.46 38.24 24.78
C ASP A 27 -87.01 36.78 24.55
N LEU A 28 -87.94 35.89 24.16
CA LEU A 28 -87.61 34.52 23.78
C LEU A 28 -86.73 34.47 22.53
N HIS A 29 -87.04 35.27 21.50
CA HIS A 29 -86.22 35.37 20.29
C HIS A 29 -84.81 35.91 20.63
N LEU A 30 -84.73 36.95 21.45
CA LEU A 30 -83.46 37.53 21.88
C LEU A 30 -82.64 36.53 22.70
N ALA A 31 -83.27 35.79 23.63
CA ALA A 31 -82.60 34.74 24.40
C ALA A 31 -82.10 33.60 23.47
N ALA A 32 -82.86 33.24 22.45
CA ALA A 32 -82.44 32.27 21.44
C ALA A 32 -81.26 32.78 20.59
N GLU A 33 -81.27 34.06 20.20
CA GLU A 33 -80.15 34.70 19.50
C GLU A 33 -78.87 34.73 20.35
N PHE A 34 -78.98 35.09 21.64
CA PHE A 34 -77.85 35.03 22.57
C PHE A 34 -77.36 33.60 22.81
N GLY A 35 -78.28 32.65 22.96
CA GLY A 35 -77.96 31.23 23.07
C GLY A 35 -77.20 30.73 21.84
N LYS A 36 -77.65 31.11 20.64
CA LYS A 36 -76.96 30.81 19.38
C LYS A 36 -75.56 31.43 19.33
N ALA A 37 -75.43 32.72 19.67
CA ALA A 37 -74.13 33.40 19.67
C ALA A 37 -73.14 32.78 20.68
N LEU A 38 -73.62 32.37 21.85
CA LEU A 38 -72.81 31.66 22.85
C LEU A 38 -72.38 30.28 22.37
N LEU A 39 -73.28 29.54 21.72
CA LEU A 39 -72.95 28.24 21.11
C LEU A 39 -71.95 28.39 19.97
N ASP A 40 -72.14 29.37 19.08
CA ASP A 40 -71.22 29.68 17.98
C ASP A 40 -69.82 30.02 18.53
N ARG A 41 -69.76 30.90 19.56
CA ARG A 41 -68.49 31.23 20.23
C ARG A 41 -67.85 30.04 20.93
N ASN A 42 -68.64 29.17 21.57
CA ASN A 42 -68.13 27.96 22.19
C ASN A 42 -67.55 27.01 21.13
N HIS A 43 -68.26 26.85 20.01
CA HIS A 43 -67.80 26.04 18.90
C HIS A 43 -66.51 26.58 18.26
N GLU A 44 -66.37 27.89 18.10
CA GLU A 44 -65.12 28.53 17.66
C GLU A 44 -63.96 28.24 18.62
N LEU A 45 -64.20 28.30 19.94
CA LEU A 45 -63.19 27.98 20.95
C LEU A 45 -62.80 26.50 20.92
N GLU A 46 -63.77 25.59 20.75
CA GLU A 46 -63.50 24.16 20.59
C GLU A 46 -62.67 23.88 19.34
N GLN A 47 -62.99 24.52 18.21
CA GLN A 47 -62.21 24.40 16.98
C GLN A 47 -60.79 24.95 17.15
N ALA A 48 -60.64 26.12 17.79
CA ALA A 48 -59.33 26.71 18.06
C ALA A 48 -58.50 25.80 18.98
N LEU A 49 -59.10 25.19 20.00
CA LEU A 49 -58.43 24.20 20.85
C LEU A 49 -58.02 22.96 20.07
N GLN A 50 -58.89 22.42 19.21
CA GLN A 50 -58.55 21.27 18.37
C GLN A 50 -57.38 21.58 17.43
N GLN A 51 -57.35 22.77 16.81
CA GLN A 51 -56.22 23.23 16.00
C GLN A 51 -54.94 23.39 16.82
N MET A 52 -55.03 23.89 18.05
CA MET A 52 -53.90 23.95 18.97
C MET A 52 -53.39 22.55 19.33
N TYR A 53 -54.27 21.57 19.54
CA TYR A 53 -53.86 20.18 19.78
C TYR A 53 -53.19 19.54 18.57
N SER A 54 -53.71 19.76 17.35
CA SER A 54 -53.11 19.20 16.13
C SER A 54 -51.74 19.80 15.86
N THR A 55 -51.60 21.12 15.98
CA THR A 55 -50.30 21.80 15.81
C THR A 55 -49.29 21.40 16.89
N ASN A 56 -49.72 21.22 18.14
CA ASN A 56 -48.85 20.71 19.19
C ASN A 56 -48.35 19.29 18.88
N GLN A 57 -49.23 18.42 18.37
CA GLN A 57 -48.85 17.06 17.98
C GLN A 57 -47.83 17.04 16.83
N GLU A 58 -48.00 17.90 15.82
CA GLU A 58 -47.03 18.06 14.73
C GLU A 58 -45.67 18.55 15.25
N GLN A 59 -45.66 19.53 16.16
CA GLN A 59 -44.43 20.02 16.80
C GLN A 59 -43.72 18.92 17.60
N LEU A 60 -44.46 18.06 18.31
CA LEU A 60 -43.86 16.93 19.02
C LEU A 60 -43.20 15.95 18.04
N GLN A 61 -43.85 15.65 16.91
CA GLN A 61 -43.25 14.81 15.87
C GLN A 61 -41.98 15.44 15.30
N GLU A 62 -41.98 16.75 15.03
CA GLU A 62 -40.78 17.47 14.57
C GLU A 62 -39.64 17.37 15.58
N ILE A 63 -39.92 17.59 16.87
CA ILE A 63 -38.93 17.44 17.94
C ILE A 63 -38.36 16.01 17.97
N GLU A 64 -39.19 14.99 17.80
CA GLU A 64 -38.71 13.60 17.72
C GLU A 64 -37.83 13.35 16.50
N HIS A 65 -38.18 13.89 15.33
CA HIS A 65 -37.35 13.77 14.13
C HIS A 65 -36.00 14.47 14.30
N LEU A 66 -35.99 15.67 14.87
CA LEU A 66 -34.76 16.41 15.17
C LEU A 66 -33.91 15.67 16.22
N ASN A 67 -34.53 15.11 17.26
CA ASN A 67 -33.81 14.29 18.24
C ASN A 67 -33.15 13.08 17.59
N LYS A 68 -33.87 12.35 16.72
CA LYS A 68 -33.31 11.21 15.96
C LYS A 68 -32.13 11.64 15.08
N GLN A 69 -32.22 12.81 14.43
CA GLN A 69 -31.11 13.36 13.64
C GLN A 69 -29.90 13.70 14.52
N VAL A 70 -30.11 14.31 15.69
CA VAL A 70 -29.03 14.62 16.64
C VAL A 70 -28.37 13.35 17.16
N ASP A 71 -29.14 12.30 17.48
CA ASP A 71 -28.58 11.04 17.96
C ASP A 71 -27.78 10.31 16.87
N LEU A 72 -28.22 10.36 15.61
CA LEU A 72 -27.43 9.86 14.49
C LEU A 72 -26.11 10.64 14.33
N LEU A 73 -26.16 11.97 14.45
CA LEU A 73 -24.96 12.80 14.41
C LEU A 73 -23.99 12.51 15.56
N ARG A 74 -24.51 12.23 16.76
CA ARG A 74 -23.70 11.77 17.91
C ARG A 74 -23.05 10.44 17.62
N GLN A 75 -23.80 9.46 17.13
CA GLN A 75 -23.25 8.16 16.75
C GLN A 75 -22.17 8.33 15.68
N MET A 76 -22.41 9.08 14.61
CA MET A 76 -21.41 9.34 13.57
C MET A 76 -20.15 9.98 14.16
N ASN A 77 -20.30 10.94 15.09
CA ASN A 77 -19.16 11.55 15.78
C ASN A 77 -18.37 10.51 16.60
N ASP A 78 -19.05 9.64 17.35
CA ASP A 78 -18.40 8.55 18.09
C ASP A 78 -17.66 7.57 17.17
N HIS A 79 -18.22 7.28 15.99
CA HIS A 79 -17.53 6.48 14.97
C HIS A 79 -16.30 7.20 14.43
N HIS A 80 -16.40 8.51 14.14
CA HIS A 80 -15.25 9.31 13.71
C HIS A 80 -14.16 9.33 14.79
N ALA A 81 -14.51 9.51 16.07
CA ALA A 81 -13.56 9.47 17.18
C ALA A 81 -12.82 8.12 17.24
N LYS A 82 -13.54 6.99 17.13
CA LYS A 82 -12.93 5.65 17.08
C LYS A 82 -11.99 5.46 15.90
N VAL A 83 -12.37 5.95 14.71
CA VAL A 83 -11.52 5.87 13.52
C VAL A 83 -10.26 6.72 13.71
N TYR A 84 -10.37 7.92 14.30
CA TYR A 84 -9.21 8.74 14.62
C TYR A 84 -8.29 8.04 15.62
N GLU A 85 -8.82 7.43 16.68
CA GLU A 85 -8.02 6.65 17.63
C GLU A 85 -7.29 5.47 16.95
N GLN A 86 -7.96 4.75 16.04
CA GLN A 86 -7.35 3.66 15.29
C GLN A 86 -6.24 4.15 14.36
N LEU A 87 -6.46 5.25 13.63
CA LEU A 87 -5.44 5.87 12.78
C LEU A 87 -4.23 6.33 13.61
N ASP A 88 -4.49 6.89 14.77
CA ASP A 88 -3.47 7.33 15.73
C ASP A 88 -2.60 6.16 16.23
N VAL A 89 -3.22 5.02 16.54
CA VAL A 89 -2.48 3.80 16.92
C VAL A 89 -1.66 3.28 15.74
N ALA A 90 -2.27 3.15 14.56
CA ALA A 90 -1.58 2.68 13.36
C ALA A 90 -0.40 3.59 12.97
N ALA A 91 -0.55 4.91 13.08
CA ALA A 91 0.53 5.86 12.83
C ALA A 91 1.69 5.65 13.80
N ARG A 92 1.42 5.50 15.10
CA ARG A 92 2.45 5.22 16.11
C ARG A 92 3.16 3.88 15.86
N ASP A 93 2.44 2.85 15.45
CA ASP A 93 3.02 1.54 15.13
C ASP A 93 3.94 1.61 13.90
N LEU A 94 3.52 2.36 12.87
CA LEU A 94 4.35 2.60 11.68
C LEU A 94 5.59 3.42 12.01
N GLU A 95 5.48 4.46 12.85
CA GLU A 95 6.63 5.25 13.32
C GLU A 95 7.62 4.38 14.10
N GLN A 96 7.13 3.54 15.03
CA GLN A 96 7.97 2.59 15.76
C GLN A 96 8.64 1.57 14.83
N GLY A 97 7.89 1.03 13.86
CA GLY A 97 8.43 0.12 12.85
C GLY A 97 9.52 0.77 12.01
N ASN A 98 9.30 2.02 11.59
CA ASN A 98 10.29 2.79 10.84
C ASN A 98 11.55 3.06 11.66
N LEU A 99 11.40 3.48 12.93
CA LEU A 99 12.55 3.68 13.83
C LEU A 99 13.38 2.40 14.01
N ARG A 100 12.74 1.24 14.14
CA ARG A 100 13.42 -0.06 14.20
C ARG A 100 14.17 -0.38 12.90
N LEU A 101 13.51 -0.24 11.75
CA LEU A 101 14.13 -0.48 10.45
C LEU A 101 15.32 0.45 10.19
N VAL A 102 15.25 1.72 10.63
CA VAL A 102 16.37 2.67 10.53
C VAL A 102 17.52 2.23 11.43
N GLN A 103 17.25 1.76 12.65
CA GLN A 103 18.28 1.23 13.54
C GLN A 103 18.95 -0.01 12.94
N ASP A 104 18.16 -0.97 12.44
CA ASP A 104 18.67 -2.19 11.80
C ASP A 104 19.47 -1.88 10.54
N SER A 105 19.01 -0.93 9.73
CA SER A 105 19.74 -0.43 8.56
C SER A 105 21.08 0.19 8.95
N ARG A 106 21.13 0.98 10.02
CA ARG A 106 22.39 1.54 10.55
C ARG A 106 23.34 0.44 11.04
N LEU A 107 22.85 -0.56 11.76
CA LEU A 107 23.66 -1.68 12.22
C LEU A 107 24.19 -2.52 11.05
N ALA A 108 23.34 -2.79 10.05
CA ALA A 108 23.73 -3.47 8.83
C ALA A 108 24.79 -2.67 8.05
N GLN A 109 24.61 -1.35 7.94
CA GLN A 109 25.61 -0.45 7.37
C GLN A 109 26.93 -0.56 8.12
N GLN A 110 26.95 -0.44 9.45
CA GLN A 110 28.19 -0.58 10.23
C GLN A 110 28.90 -1.91 9.98
N LYS A 111 28.15 -3.01 9.86
CA LYS A 111 28.69 -4.32 9.52
C LYS A 111 29.24 -4.40 8.09
N ILE A 112 28.58 -3.73 7.14
CA ILE A 112 29.11 -3.62 5.77
C ILE A 112 30.41 -2.84 5.79
N HIS A 113 30.48 -1.70 6.47
CA HIS A 113 31.70 -0.89 6.55
C HIS A 113 32.86 -1.69 7.15
N SER A 114 32.65 -2.41 8.26
CA SER A 114 33.71 -3.23 8.86
C SER A 114 34.18 -4.37 7.95
N LEU A 115 33.27 -5.01 7.21
CA LEU A 115 33.64 -6.02 6.22
C LEU A 115 34.39 -5.40 5.03
N THR A 116 33.95 -4.23 4.55
CA THR A 116 34.65 -3.49 3.49
C THR A 116 36.07 -3.14 3.92
N GLU A 117 36.27 -2.64 5.15
CA GLU A 117 37.60 -2.37 5.72
C GLU A 117 38.48 -3.64 5.75
N THR A 118 37.92 -4.80 6.13
CA THR A 118 38.68 -6.07 6.09
C THR A 118 39.04 -6.49 4.67
N ILE A 119 38.16 -6.25 3.69
CA ILE A 119 38.41 -6.56 2.28
C ILE A 119 39.50 -5.64 1.72
N GLU A 120 39.44 -4.34 2.01
CA GLU A 120 40.47 -3.36 1.62
C GLU A 120 41.83 -3.72 2.24
N GLY A 121 41.86 -4.13 3.52
CA GLY A 121 43.07 -4.63 4.17
C GLY A 121 43.64 -5.89 3.51
N LEU A 122 42.79 -6.81 3.04
CA LEU A 122 43.22 -7.99 2.30
C LEU A 122 43.65 -7.66 0.86
N GLN A 123 43.00 -6.71 0.20
CA GLN A 123 43.35 -6.24 -1.14
C GLN A 123 44.73 -5.60 -1.15
N THR A 124 44.99 -4.68 -0.21
CA THR A 124 46.32 -4.08 -0.02
C THR A 124 47.39 -5.14 0.26
N TYR A 125 47.12 -6.12 1.14
CA TYR A 125 48.04 -7.24 1.36
C TYR A 125 48.29 -8.08 0.09
N MET A 126 47.26 -8.32 -0.72
CA MET A 126 47.41 -9.03 -1.99
C MET A 126 48.22 -8.23 -3.00
N GLU A 127 48.02 -6.92 -3.09
CA GLU A 127 48.79 -6.01 -3.94
C GLU A 127 50.27 -5.97 -3.50
N ASP A 128 50.55 -5.92 -2.20
CA ASP A 128 51.90 -6.00 -1.65
C ASP A 128 52.57 -7.34 -1.97
N LEU A 129 51.85 -8.46 -1.86
CA LEU A 129 52.39 -9.76 -2.23
C LEU A 129 52.62 -9.86 -3.75
N GLN A 130 51.74 -9.27 -4.55
CA GLN A 130 51.85 -9.25 -6.00
C GLN A 130 53.04 -8.40 -6.45
N THR A 131 53.27 -7.24 -5.84
CA THR A 131 54.47 -6.42 -6.08
C THR A 131 55.75 -7.16 -5.70
N GLN A 132 55.81 -7.82 -4.54
CA GLN A 132 56.95 -8.66 -4.15
C GLN A 132 57.23 -9.78 -5.17
N VAL A 133 56.19 -10.43 -5.69
CA VAL A 133 56.34 -11.48 -6.72
C VAL A 133 56.88 -10.89 -8.03
N GLU A 134 56.39 -9.73 -8.46
CA GLU A 134 56.90 -9.06 -9.67
C GLU A 134 58.34 -8.55 -9.49
N GLU A 135 58.71 -8.05 -8.30
CA GLU A 135 60.09 -7.71 -7.96
C GLU A 135 61.02 -8.93 -8.01
N LEU A 136 60.60 -10.08 -7.48
CA LEU A 136 61.37 -11.32 -7.58
C LEU A 136 61.48 -11.82 -9.02
N LYS A 137 60.41 -11.73 -9.81
CA LYS A 137 60.42 -12.08 -11.24
C LYS A 137 61.36 -11.17 -12.04
N THR A 138 61.33 -9.86 -11.79
CA THR A 138 62.23 -8.91 -12.46
C THR A 138 63.67 -9.12 -12.03
N ALA A 139 63.93 -9.34 -10.74
CA ALA A 139 65.26 -9.69 -10.23
C ALA A 139 65.78 -11.00 -10.84
N GLN A 140 64.92 -12.02 -10.99
CA GLN A 140 65.27 -13.28 -11.65
C GLN A 140 65.54 -13.08 -13.15
N ALA A 141 64.74 -12.27 -13.84
CA ALA A 141 64.98 -11.95 -15.24
C ALA A 141 66.32 -11.22 -15.43
N GLU A 142 66.66 -10.29 -14.53
CA GLU A 142 67.96 -9.62 -14.52
C GLU A 142 69.12 -10.58 -14.22
N ARG A 143 68.96 -11.53 -13.28
CA ARG A 143 69.93 -12.62 -13.05
C ARG A 143 70.12 -13.47 -14.31
N ASN A 144 69.04 -13.93 -14.94
CA ASN A 144 69.12 -14.72 -16.17
C ASN A 144 69.80 -13.95 -17.31
N LYS A 145 69.56 -12.64 -17.45
CA LYS A 145 70.27 -11.79 -18.44
C LYS A 145 71.76 -11.69 -18.12
N ARG A 146 72.13 -11.53 -16.85
CA ARG A 146 73.54 -11.51 -16.40
C ARG A 146 74.21 -12.85 -16.66
N GLU A 147 73.58 -13.96 -16.30
CA GLU A 147 74.06 -15.31 -16.58
C GLU A 147 74.24 -15.54 -18.08
N LEU A 148 73.31 -15.10 -18.92
CA LEU A 148 73.43 -15.23 -20.37
C LEU A 148 74.55 -14.34 -20.94
N ALA A 149 74.75 -13.14 -20.38
CA ALA A 149 75.86 -12.26 -20.74
C ALA A 149 77.22 -12.83 -20.27
N GLU A 150 77.27 -13.44 -19.09
CA GLU A 150 78.42 -14.15 -18.56
C GLU A 150 78.72 -15.41 -19.35
N GLN A 151 77.72 -16.20 -19.74
CA GLN A 151 77.88 -17.34 -20.65
C GLN A 151 78.44 -16.90 -22.00
N ARG A 152 77.98 -15.78 -22.57
CA ARG A 152 78.55 -15.21 -23.79
C ARG A 152 80.02 -14.79 -23.59
N ARG A 153 80.36 -14.19 -22.45
CA ARG A 153 81.74 -13.84 -22.09
C ARG A 153 82.59 -15.09 -21.82
N ASN A 154 82.04 -16.12 -21.21
CA ASN A 154 82.70 -17.38 -20.89
C ASN A 154 82.90 -18.22 -22.14
N LEU A 155 81.98 -18.24 -23.11
CA LEU A 155 82.18 -18.83 -24.43
C LEU A 155 83.26 -18.08 -25.22
N GLY A 156 83.27 -16.75 -25.14
CA GLY A 156 84.36 -15.92 -25.65
C GLY A 156 85.70 -16.24 -24.97
N ALA A 157 85.73 -16.36 -23.65
CA ALA A 157 86.92 -16.68 -22.87
C ALA A 157 87.37 -18.13 -23.07
N GLN A 158 86.46 -19.09 -23.21
CA GLN A 158 86.74 -20.49 -23.56
C GLN A 158 87.27 -20.62 -24.98
N SER A 159 86.83 -19.79 -25.93
CA SER A 159 87.45 -19.78 -27.26
C SER A 159 88.91 -19.33 -27.23
N VAL A 160 89.28 -18.43 -26.30
CA VAL A 160 90.66 -17.99 -26.07
C VAL A 160 91.42 -18.97 -25.16
N SER A 161 90.75 -19.62 -24.21
CA SER A 161 91.30 -20.69 -23.36
C SER A 161 91.56 -21.96 -24.16
N CYS A 162 90.69 -22.35 -25.10
CA CYS A 162 90.92 -23.47 -26.01
C CYS A 162 92.19 -23.25 -26.85
N LEU A 163 92.46 -22.01 -27.28
CA LEU A 163 93.72 -21.68 -27.95
C LEU A 163 94.94 -21.71 -27.00
N LYS A 164 94.74 -21.39 -25.72
CA LYS A 164 95.78 -21.47 -24.68
C LYS A 164 96.06 -22.92 -24.24
N GLU A 165 95.02 -23.73 -24.05
CA GLU A 165 95.05 -25.16 -23.80
C GLU A 165 95.65 -25.93 -24.97
N LEU A 166 95.43 -25.51 -26.22
CA LEU A 166 96.15 -26.07 -27.37
C LEU A 166 97.65 -25.73 -27.35
N TYR A 167 98.03 -24.59 -26.76
CA TYR A 167 99.43 -24.20 -26.55
C TYR A 167 100.06 -24.96 -25.37
N ASP A 168 99.31 -25.12 -24.27
CA ASP A 168 99.72 -25.83 -23.06
C ASP A 168 99.76 -27.35 -23.30
N LEU A 169 98.82 -27.93 -24.05
CA LEU A 169 98.86 -29.34 -24.52
C LEU A 169 100.06 -29.63 -25.43
N HIS A 170 100.58 -28.60 -26.14
CA HIS A 170 101.80 -28.73 -26.91
C HIS A 170 103.06 -28.76 -26.02
N GLN A 171 102.96 -28.21 -24.79
CA GLN A 171 104.01 -28.24 -23.77
C GLN A 171 103.91 -29.49 -22.88
N ASP A 172 102.69 -29.94 -22.54
CA ASP A 172 102.45 -31.14 -21.73
C ASP A 172 102.63 -32.44 -22.52
N ARG A 173 102.70 -32.42 -23.86
CA ARG A 173 103.09 -33.62 -24.63
C ARG A 173 104.56 -34.03 -24.39
N HIS A 174 105.35 -33.20 -23.72
CA HIS A 174 106.73 -33.52 -23.32
C HIS A 174 106.88 -34.02 -21.89
N LEU A 175 105.84 -33.97 -21.05
CA LEU A 175 105.89 -34.44 -19.66
C LEU A 175 104.64 -35.28 -19.37
N ASP A 176 104.85 -36.49 -18.88
CA ASP A 176 103.82 -37.38 -18.32
C ASP A 176 103.16 -38.37 -19.29
N ARG A 177 103.97 -39.38 -19.63
CA ARG A 177 103.54 -40.76 -19.85
C ARG A 177 103.25 -41.41 -18.48
N GLU A 178 102.14 -42.16 -18.40
CA GLU A 178 101.53 -42.83 -17.21
C GLU A 178 100.56 -41.92 -16.44
N GLY A 179 99.28 -42.19 -16.16
CA GLY A 179 98.37 -43.33 -16.31
C GLY A 179 97.14 -43.02 -15.41
N PRO A 180 95.88 -43.23 -15.81
CA PRO A 180 94.72 -42.64 -15.14
C PRO A 180 94.18 -43.51 -14.00
N HIS A 181 93.80 -42.91 -12.87
CA HIS A 181 92.94 -43.56 -11.88
C HIS A 181 91.63 -42.79 -11.72
N VAL A 182 90.55 -43.53 -11.94
CA VAL A 182 89.14 -43.14 -11.93
C VAL A 182 88.56 -43.56 -10.59
N GLU A 183 87.97 -42.63 -9.84
CA GLU A 183 87.12 -42.89 -8.67
C GLU A 183 86.12 -41.72 -8.63
N GLY A 184 84.86 -41.84 -9.03
CA GLY A 184 83.84 -42.64 -8.37
C GLY A 184 82.61 -41.74 -8.18
N LEU A 185 81.85 -41.51 -9.27
CA LEU A 185 80.45 -41.12 -9.14
C LEU A 185 79.72 -42.24 -8.39
N TRP A 186 78.99 -41.93 -7.31
CA TRP A 186 77.68 -42.45 -6.89
C TRP A 186 77.41 -42.13 -5.41
N SER A 187 77.19 -40.85 -5.08
CA SER A 187 76.50 -40.45 -3.84
C SER A 187 75.02 -40.25 -4.15
N LEU A 188 74.26 -41.34 -4.26
CA LEU A 188 72.81 -41.27 -4.19
C LEU A 188 72.24 -42.57 -3.63
N ARG A 189 71.64 -42.42 -2.44
CA ARG A 189 70.46 -43.13 -1.91
C ARG A 189 70.70 -43.93 -0.62
N GLY A 190 70.15 -43.36 0.45
CA GLY A 190 69.36 -44.15 1.40
C GLY A 190 69.95 -44.39 2.78
N SER A 191 70.16 -43.33 3.57
CA SER A 191 70.18 -43.46 5.03
C SER A 191 69.42 -42.29 5.65
N PHE A 192 68.09 -42.38 5.62
CA PHE A 192 67.21 -41.53 6.44
C PHE A 192 66.04 -42.38 6.92
N CYS A 193 66.34 -43.41 7.69
CA CYS A 193 65.41 -43.87 8.68
C CYS A 193 66.20 -43.99 9.98
N ASP A 194 65.67 -43.35 11.01
CA ASP A 194 65.76 -43.82 12.39
C ASP A 194 66.97 -43.36 13.22
N ARG A 195 67.03 -42.07 13.57
CA ARG A 195 67.71 -41.66 14.82
C ARG A 195 67.44 -40.29 15.43
N ASP A 196 66.27 -39.68 15.26
CA ASP A 196 65.98 -38.41 15.96
C ASP A 196 64.52 -38.28 16.44
N ARG A 197 64.07 -39.27 17.23
CA ARG A 197 62.85 -39.13 18.03
C ARG A 197 63.18 -39.24 19.52
N ARG A 198 63.96 -38.29 20.01
CA ARG A 198 63.91 -37.89 21.42
C ARG A 198 63.24 -36.53 21.46
N GLN A 199 61.90 -36.52 21.48
CA GLN A 199 61.16 -35.34 21.91
C GLN A 199 61.35 -35.26 23.42
N ASP A 200 61.82 -34.11 23.90
CA ASP A 200 62.05 -33.91 25.32
C ASP A 200 60.70 -34.01 26.07
N PRO A 201 60.59 -34.84 27.11
CA PRO A 201 59.32 -35.08 27.81
C PRO A 201 58.74 -33.80 28.45
N GLU A 202 59.57 -32.77 28.63
CA GLU A 202 59.16 -31.45 29.11
C GLU A 202 58.40 -30.65 28.04
N GLU A 203 58.81 -30.74 26.77
CA GLU A 203 58.13 -30.08 25.65
C GLU A 203 56.77 -30.73 25.38
N GLU A 204 56.69 -32.05 25.47
CA GLU A 204 55.44 -32.81 25.37
C GLU A 204 54.50 -32.46 26.53
N ASN A 205 55.00 -32.38 27.77
CA ASN A 205 54.19 -31.94 28.91
C ASN A 205 53.71 -30.49 28.72
N ALA A 206 54.54 -29.59 28.22
CA ALA A 206 54.13 -28.21 27.92
C ALA A 206 53.09 -28.15 26.79
N ALA A 207 53.19 -29.02 25.78
CA ALA A 207 52.20 -29.14 24.71
C ALA A 207 50.86 -29.70 25.24
N LEU A 208 50.90 -30.73 26.08
CA LEU A 208 49.73 -31.30 26.73
C LEU A 208 49.06 -30.29 27.66
N GLN A 209 49.82 -29.55 28.47
CA GLN A 209 49.28 -28.48 29.31
C GLN A 209 48.61 -27.37 28.49
N ARG A 210 49.18 -26.99 27.34
CA ARG A 210 48.54 -26.07 26.40
C ARG A 210 47.24 -26.64 25.85
N SER A 211 47.22 -27.91 25.46
CA SER A 211 46.02 -28.60 24.95
C SER A 211 44.90 -28.68 26.00
N VAL A 212 45.26 -28.97 27.26
CA VAL A 212 44.32 -29.02 28.39
C VAL A 212 43.75 -27.64 28.65
N ARG A 213 44.57 -26.58 28.64
CA ARG A 213 44.08 -25.20 28.79
C ARG A 213 43.15 -24.80 27.64
N THR A 214 43.44 -25.20 26.41
CA THR A 214 42.53 -24.95 25.27
C THR A 214 41.22 -25.73 25.36
N ILE A 215 41.25 -26.98 25.83
CA ILE A 215 40.02 -27.78 26.03
C ILE A 215 39.21 -27.18 27.20
N GLN A 216 39.87 -26.72 28.26
CA GLN A 216 39.21 -26.05 29.38
C GLN A 216 38.53 -24.74 28.95
N SER A 217 39.19 -23.92 28.12
CA SER A 217 38.57 -22.71 27.58
C SER A 217 37.41 -23.03 26.62
N GLN A 218 37.55 -24.06 25.77
CA GLN A 218 36.46 -24.55 24.92
C GLN A 218 35.27 -25.06 25.74
N ILE A 219 35.50 -25.81 26.82
CA ILE A 219 34.44 -26.27 27.72
C ILE A 219 33.75 -25.07 28.40
N ALA A 220 34.50 -24.04 28.80
CA ALA A 220 33.90 -22.84 29.40
C ALA A 220 33.02 -22.08 28.39
N VAL A 221 33.46 -21.95 27.14
CA VAL A 221 32.67 -21.34 26.06
C VAL A 221 31.43 -22.18 25.73
N GLU A 222 31.56 -23.50 25.66
CA GLU A 222 30.41 -24.38 25.44
C GLU A 222 29.42 -24.35 26.62
N ARG A 223 29.90 -24.21 27.86
CA ARG A 223 29.03 -24.02 29.02
C ARG A 223 28.27 -22.70 28.96
N SER A 224 28.94 -21.58 28.67
CA SER A 224 28.25 -20.29 28.54
C SER A 224 27.24 -20.28 27.39
N ARG A 225 27.56 -20.94 26.26
CA ARG A 225 26.64 -21.13 25.15
C ARG A 225 25.42 -21.97 25.53
N ARG A 226 25.60 -23.05 26.31
CA ARG A 226 24.49 -23.87 26.82
C ARG A 226 23.59 -23.10 27.76
N GLU A 227 24.18 -22.37 28.71
CA GLU A 227 23.40 -21.53 29.63
C GLU A 227 22.63 -20.42 28.88
N ALA A 228 23.21 -19.82 27.84
CA ALA A 228 22.50 -18.85 27.00
C ALA A 228 21.30 -19.49 26.30
N ALA A 229 21.50 -20.67 25.69
CA ALA A 229 20.41 -21.42 25.05
C ALA A 229 19.34 -21.89 26.05
N GLU A 230 19.71 -22.23 27.29
CA GLU A 230 18.77 -22.56 28.37
C GLU A 230 17.93 -21.35 28.76
N ARG A 231 18.53 -20.16 28.90
CA ARG A 231 17.79 -18.92 29.16
C ARG A 231 16.80 -18.59 28.04
N GLU A 232 17.19 -18.76 26.78
CA GLU A 232 16.28 -18.59 25.63
C GLU A 232 15.13 -19.61 25.64
N ARG A 233 15.41 -20.87 25.96
CA ARG A 233 14.38 -21.91 26.14
C ARG A 233 13.42 -21.59 27.27
N GLU A 234 13.92 -21.05 28.38
CA GLU A 234 13.07 -20.62 29.47
C GLU A 234 12.17 -19.46 29.07
N LEU A 235 12.69 -18.46 28.36
CA LEU A 235 11.89 -17.33 27.87
C LEU A 235 10.80 -17.81 26.91
N THR A 236 11.15 -18.61 25.90
CA THR A 236 10.16 -19.20 24.98
C THR A 236 9.14 -20.08 25.70
N SER A 237 9.54 -20.81 26.76
CA SER A 237 8.57 -21.56 27.60
C SER A 237 7.61 -20.66 28.37
N ARG A 238 8.03 -19.45 28.76
CA ARG A 238 7.17 -18.47 29.44
C ARG A 238 6.21 -17.84 28.45
N GLU A 239 6.70 -17.49 27.26
CA GLU A 239 5.87 -16.99 26.16
C GLU A 239 4.83 -18.02 25.74
N ASN A 240 5.22 -19.28 25.55
CA ASN A 240 4.30 -20.37 25.22
C ASN A 240 3.22 -20.53 26.29
N ARG A 241 3.58 -20.49 27.58
CA ARG A 241 2.58 -20.51 28.67
C ARG A 241 1.63 -19.31 28.61
N GLY A 242 2.14 -18.10 28.36
CA GLY A 242 1.30 -16.92 28.19
C GLY A 242 0.35 -17.03 26.99
N LEU A 243 0.81 -17.60 25.87
CA LEU A 243 -0.03 -17.87 24.70
C LEU A 243 -1.09 -18.93 24.99
N GLU A 244 -0.75 -20.00 25.73
CA GLU A 244 -1.71 -21.01 26.16
C GLU A 244 -2.80 -20.42 27.08
N GLU A 245 -2.42 -19.54 28.01
CA GLU A 245 -3.37 -18.81 28.85
C GLU A 245 -4.29 -17.89 28.02
N GLN A 246 -3.75 -17.18 27.03
CA GLN A 246 -4.54 -16.39 26.10
C GLN A 246 -5.50 -17.25 25.27
N LEU A 247 -5.04 -18.39 24.75
CA LEU A 247 -5.90 -19.34 24.04
C LEU A 247 -6.99 -19.91 24.94
N ALA A 248 -6.68 -20.23 26.20
CA ALA A 248 -7.68 -20.68 27.17
C ALA A 248 -8.73 -19.60 27.45
N SER A 249 -8.33 -18.32 27.53
CA SER A 249 -9.25 -17.19 27.69
C SER A 249 -10.20 -17.03 26.48
N LEU A 250 -9.69 -17.29 25.27
CA LEU A 250 -10.45 -17.21 24.03
C LEU A 250 -11.29 -18.48 23.76
N ALA A 251 -10.95 -19.60 24.40
CA ALA A 251 -11.67 -20.87 24.24
C ALA A 251 -13.13 -20.82 24.75
N GLY A 252 -13.51 -19.81 25.53
CA GLY A 252 -14.92 -19.55 25.89
C GLY A 252 -15.76 -18.92 24.77
N CYS A 253 -15.13 -18.20 23.84
CA CYS A 253 -15.78 -17.56 22.69
C CYS A 253 -16.51 -18.55 21.76
N PRO A 254 -15.97 -19.73 21.38
CA PRO A 254 -16.68 -20.68 20.53
C PRO A 254 -17.93 -21.29 21.19
N ALA A 255 -17.96 -21.41 22.53
CA ALA A 255 -19.19 -21.83 23.22
C ALA A 255 -20.28 -20.75 23.11
N ARG A 256 -19.90 -19.47 23.33
CA ARG A 256 -20.79 -18.34 23.15
C ARG A 256 -21.27 -18.19 21.71
N GLN A 257 -20.40 -18.45 20.73
CA GLN A 257 -20.76 -18.46 19.32
C GLN A 257 -21.83 -19.53 19.03
N LYS A 258 -21.65 -20.76 19.51
CA LYS A 258 -22.65 -21.84 19.34
C LYS A 258 -23.99 -21.51 20.00
N GLU A 259 -23.98 -20.87 21.16
CA GLU A 259 -25.21 -20.38 21.81
C GLU A 259 -25.95 -19.35 20.94
N LEU A 260 -25.21 -18.38 20.39
CA LEU A 260 -25.78 -17.35 19.52
C LEU A 260 -26.28 -17.95 18.20
N GLU A 261 -25.55 -18.90 17.62
CA GLU A 261 -25.99 -19.65 16.44
C GLU A 261 -27.31 -20.39 16.72
N ALA A 262 -27.42 -21.07 17.87
CA ALA A 262 -28.65 -21.73 18.28
C ALA A 262 -29.82 -20.74 18.50
N GLN A 263 -29.55 -19.56 19.07
CA GLN A 263 -30.57 -18.50 19.22
C GLN A 263 -31.03 -17.97 17.86
N VAL A 264 -30.11 -17.76 16.91
CA VAL A 264 -30.44 -17.34 15.55
C VAL A 264 -31.26 -18.42 14.83
N GLU A 265 -30.94 -19.70 15.01
CA GLU A 265 -31.73 -20.80 14.46
C GLU A 265 -33.15 -20.85 15.05
N GLN A 266 -33.28 -20.65 16.37
CA GLN A 266 -34.59 -20.53 17.02
C GLN A 266 -35.40 -19.35 16.47
N LEU A 267 -34.79 -18.17 16.33
CA LEU A 267 -35.44 -17.01 15.73
C LEU A 267 -35.82 -17.24 14.26
N ARG A 268 -35.00 -17.96 13.48
CA ARG A 268 -35.35 -18.36 12.11
C ARG A 268 -36.53 -19.31 12.08
N LEU A 269 -36.62 -20.26 13.00
CA LEU A 269 -37.76 -21.16 13.11
C LEU A 269 -39.03 -20.42 13.51
N LEU A 270 -38.94 -19.51 14.49
CA LEU A 270 -40.05 -18.65 14.89
C LEU A 270 -40.50 -17.75 13.73
N TRP A 271 -39.57 -17.12 13.03
CA TRP A 271 -39.89 -16.31 11.85
C TRP A 271 -40.56 -17.13 10.74
N ARG A 272 -40.10 -18.35 10.46
CA ARG A 272 -40.78 -19.25 9.52
C ARG A 272 -42.18 -19.64 10.00
N ALA A 273 -42.37 -19.88 11.30
CA ALA A 273 -43.68 -20.16 11.87
C ALA A 273 -44.60 -18.93 11.81
N ASP A 274 -44.09 -17.74 12.08
CA ASP A 274 -44.80 -16.47 11.99
C ASP A 274 -45.15 -16.14 10.54
N CYS A 275 -44.27 -16.41 9.58
CA CYS A 275 -44.61 -16.34 8.16
C CYS A 275 -45.71 -17.35 7.79
N ALA A 276 -45.63 -18.59 8.28
CA ALA A 276 -46.67 -19.60 8.03
C ALA A 276 -48.02 -19.22 8.67
N ASN A 277 -47.99 -18.57 9.84
CA ASN A 277 -49.17 -18.07 10.55
C ASN A 277 -49.72 -16.77 9.91
N SER A 278 -48.84 -15.92 9.37
CA SER A 278 -49.16 -14.66 8.68
C SER A 278 -49.75 -14.89 7.28
N ILE A 279 -49.45 -16.02 6.62
CA ILE A 279 -50.17 -16.43 5.39
C ILE A 279 -51.69 -16.58 5.64
N ARG A 280 -52.16 -16.70 6.89
CA ARG A 280 -53.60 -16.67 7.24
C ARG A 280 -54.16 -15.27 7.59
N ARG A 281 -53.35 -14.21 7.53
CA ARG A 281 -53.79 -12.81 7.64
C ARG A 281 -53.17 -11.99 6.51
N PRO A 282 -53.94 -11.68 5.44
CA PRO A 282 -53.48 -10.72 4.46
C PRO A 282 -53.44 -9.33 5.11
N GLU A 283 -52.41 -8.56 4.73
CA GLU A 283 -52.29 -7.10 4.89
C GLU A 283 -51.68 -6.59 6.20
N GLN A 284 -50.35 -6.40 6.20
CA GLN A 284 -49.71 -5.10 6.41
C GLN A 284 -48.17 -5.18 6.27
N LEU A 285 -47.69 -4.66 5.15
CA LEU A 285 -46.43 -3.92 4.94
C LEU A 285 -45.10 -4.64 5.26
N LEU A 286 -44.47 -5.17 4.20
CA LEU A 286 -43.02 -5.30 4.10
C LEU A 286 -42.46 -4.14 3.26
N PRO A 287 -41.57 -3.32 3.84
CA PRO A 287 -40.52 -2.64 3.09
C PRO A 287 -39.16 -3.17 3.55
N ASP A 288 -38.61 -4.14 2.81
CA ASP A 288 -37.17 -4.25 2.50
C ASP A 288 -36.92 -5.54 1.70
N LYS A 289 -37.09 -5.42 0.39
CA LYS A 289 -36.54 -6.39 -0.58
C LYS A 289 -35.53 -5.66 -1.43
N VAL A 290 -34.41 -5.27 -0.84
CA VAL A 290 -33.21 -4.93 -1.59
C VAL A 290 -32.02 -5.45 -0.79
N PHE A 291 -31.13 -6.18 -1.47
CA PHE A 291 -29.86 -6.74 -0.99
C PHE A 291 -29.92 -7.99 -0.09
N PHE A 292 -30.00 -9.16 -0.74
CA PHE A 292 -28.89 -10.13 -0.82
C PHE A 292 -29.28 -11.20 -1.86
N ALA A 293 -28.99 -10.92 -3.13
CA ALA A 293 -28.65 -11.98 -4.05
C ALA A 293 -27.16 -12.25 -3.82
N LEU A 294 -26.84 -13.22 -2.96
CA LEU A 294 -25.52 -13.84 -2.97
C LEU A 294 -25.73 -15.31 -3.30
N GLU A 295 -25.19 -15.65 -4.45
CA GLU A 295 -25.13 -16.96 -5.06
C GLU A 295 -24.64 -18.00 -4.05
N ASP A 296 -25.40 -19.08 -3.88
CA ASP A 296 -24.81 -20.37 -3.57
C ASP A 296 -25.42 -21.41 -4.51
N ARG A 297 -24.56 -21.91 -5.39
CA ARG A 297 -24.88 -22.95 -6.37
C ARG A 297 -25.32 -24.22 -5.64
N ALA A 298 -26.55 -24.65 -5.89
CA ALA A 298 -26.91 -26.06 -5.84
C ALA A 298 -27.99 -26.36 -6.88
N SER A 299 -27.58 -26.94 -8.01
CA SER A 299 -28.45 -27.81 -8.82
C SER A 299 -28.41 -29.20 -8.17
N PRO A 300 -29.50 -30.01 -8.14
CA PRO A 300 -30.21 -30.43 -9.36
C PRO A 300 -31.73 -30.68 -9.26
N GLY A 301 -32.42 -30.54 -10.41
CA GLY A 301 -33.51 -31.44 -10.81
C GLY A 301 -34.91 -30.85 -11.06
N LEU A 302 -35.30 -30.86 -12.35
CA LEU A 302 -36.66 -31.06 -12.96
C LEU A 302 -37.81 -30.15 -12.48
N ASP A 303 -38.68 -29.53 -13.29
CA ASP A 303 -38.92 -29.48 -14.74
C ASP A 303 -39.77 -28.22 -15.03
N GLU A 304 -39.59 -27.70 -16.24
CA GLU A 304 -40.62 -27.15 -17.15
C GLU A 304 -41.86 -26.45 -16.55
N ILE A 305 -41.95 -25.13 -16.74
CA ILE A 305 -43.03 -24.50 -17.52
C ILE A 305 -42.46 -23.21 -18.13
N GLU A 306 -42.61 -23.13 -19.44
CA GLU A 306 -42.24 -22.02 -20.30
C GLU A 306 -43.09 -20.76 -20.07
N ASP A 307 -42.50 -19.66 -20.55
CA ASP A 307 -43.11 -18.64 -21.41
C ASP A 307 -43.67 -17.32 -20.83
N LYS A 308 -43.01 -16.27 -21.34
CA LYS A 308 -43.57 -15.01 -21.88
C LYS A 308 -44.00 -13.93 -20.91
N ALA A 309 -43.17 -12.89 -20.79
CA ALA A 309 -43.52 -11.53 -21.21
C ALA A 309 -42.28 -10.64 -21.20
N GLU A 310 -41.62 -10.51 -22.35
CA GLU A 310 -40.90 -9.28 -22.68
C GLU A 310 -41.89 -8.31 -23.35
N LYS A 311 -41.68 -7.02 -23.07
CA LYS A 311 -42.17 -5.81 -23.78
C LYS A 311 -43.51 -5.23 -23.31
N GLU A 312 -43.47 -3.90 -23.15
CA GLU A 312 -44.52 -2.91 -22.79
C GLU A 312 -44.24 -2.27 -21.41
N GLU A 313 -43.95 -0.98 -21.22
CA GLU A 313 -44.00 0.22 -22.05
C GLU A 313 -42.99 1.25 -21.53
N GLU A 314 -42.10 1.73 -22.40
CA GLU A 314 -41.77 3.15 -22.42
C GLU A 314 -43.04 3.88 -22.86
N GLN A 315 -43.70 4.59 -21.94
CA GLN A 315 -44.48 5.82 -22.16
C GLN A 315 -45.41 6.03 -20.97
N ARG A 316 -45.17 7.11 -20.21
CA ARG A 316 -46.20 8.06 -19.76
C ARG A 316 -45.51 9.16 -18.94
N GLN A 317 -44.91 10.08 -19.68
CA GLN A 317 -44.96 11.48 -19.30
C GLN A 317 -46.43 11.88 -19.18
N TYR A 318 -46.90 12.13 -17.96
CA TYR A 318 -48.01 13.06 -17.74
C TYR A 318 -47.68 13.97 -16.57
N VAL A 319 -47.28 15.18 -16.97
CA VAL A 319 -47.31 16.41 -16.19
C VAL A 319 -48.70 16.54 -15.54
N ARG A 320 -48.76 16.55 -14.22
CA ARG A 320 -49.95 17.02 -13.49
C ARG A 320 -49.64 18.34 -12.82
N GLN A 321 -49.99 19.39 -13.56
CA GLN A 321 -50.24 20.75 -13.11
C GLN A 321 -51.01 20.75 -11.78
N ARG A 322 -50.50 21.44 -10.76
CA ARG A 322 -51.32 21.90 -9.63
C ARG A 322 -51.17 23.41 -9.45
N SER A 323 -52.32 24.02 -9.64
CA SER A 323 -52.79 25.39 -9.51
C SER A 323 -52.16 26.22 -8.39
N ASN A 324 -51.86 27.47 -8.73
CA ASN A 324 -51.54 28.57 -7.85
C ASN A 324 -52.81 29.04 -7.11
N SER A 325 -52.74 29.23 -5.80
CA SER A 325 -53.57 30.16 -5.02
C SER A 325 -52.89 30.42 -3.68
N GLU A 326 -52.10 31.50 -3.61
CA GLU A 326 -51.90 32.39 -2.45
C GLU A 326 -50.66 33.27 -2.70
N SER A 327 -50.86 34.27 -3.56
CA SER A 327 -50.11 35.51 -3.49
C SER A 327 -50.58 36.25 -2.23
N VAL A 328 -49.70 36.51 -1.27
CA VAL A 328 -49.68 37.75 -0.44
C VAL A 328 -48.55 37.77 0.62
N LEU A 329 -47.85 36.67 0.92
CA LEU A 329 -46.74 36.68 1.91
C LEU A 329 -45.35 36.28 1.40
N ARG A 330 -45.01 36.58 0.13
CA ARG A 330 -43.75 36.15 -0.51
C ARG A 330 -42.86 37.29 -1.04
N ALA A 331 -42.82 38.44 -0.37
CA ALA A 331 -41.87 39.50 -0.75
C ALA A 331 -40.51 39.33 -0.02
N GLY A 332 -40.51 39.14 1.31
CA GLY A 332 -39.27 39.11 2.10
C GLY A 332 -38.50 37.79 2.09
N THR A 333 -39.17 36.63 2.00
CA THR A 333 -38.49 35.32 2.01
C THR A 333 -37.78 35.01 0.70
N ASP A 334 -38.27 35.59 -0.39
CA ASP A 334 -37.75 35.38 -1.73
C ASP A 334 -36.44 36.15 -1.98
N GLU A 335 -36.26 37.31 -1.36
CA GLU A 335 -35.00 38.06 -1.40
C GLU A 335 -33.91 37.39 -0.57
N LEU A 336 -34.24 36.83 0.59
CA LEU A 336 -33.31 36.05 1.40
C LEU A 336 -32.93 34.73 0.72
N ARG A 337 -33.89 34.05 0.08
CA ARG A 337 -33.62 32.83 -0.69
C ARG A 337 -32.78 33.10 -1.94
N ARG A 338 -33.10 34.15 -2.70
CA ARG A 338 -32.28 34.59 -3.85
C ARG A 338 -30.90 35.07 -3.40
N GLY A 339 -30.79 35.76 -2.26
CA GLY A 339 -29.52 36.17 -1.66
C GLY A 339 -28.68 34.97 -1.23
N HIS A 340 -29.30 33.95 -0.64
CA HIS A 340 -28.63 32.71 -0.26
C HIS A 340 -28.20 31.88 -1.48
N GLU A 341 -29.04 31.78 -2.51
CA GLU A 341 -28.69 31.13 -3.78
C GLU A 341 -27.52 31.86 -4.47
N GLN A 342 -27.53 33.19 -4.52
CA GLN A 342 -26.42 33.98 -5.08
C GLN A 342 -25.13 33.87 -4.25
N LEU A 343 -25.23 33.82 -2.92
CA LEU A 343 -24.08 33.57 -2.03
C LEU A 343 -23.54 32.15 -2.18
N CYS A 344 -24.41 31.14 -2.36
CA CYS A 344 -23.99 29.77 -2.62
C CYS A 344 -23.30 29.66 -3.99
N ILE A 345 -23.84 30.30 -5.02
CA ILE A 345 -23.23 30.36 -6.35
C ILE A 345 -21.86 31.05 -6.25
N ARG A 346 -21.77 32.24 -5.63
CA ARG A 346 -20.47 32.93 -5.43
C ARG A 346 -19.49 32.15 -4.57
N ARG A 347 -19.95 31.38 -3.58
CA ARG A 347 -19.09 30.51 -2.76
C ARG A 347 -18.59 29.32 -3.56
N THR A 348 -19.43 28.69 -4.39
CA THR A 348 -19.00 27.60 -5.29
C THR A 348 -18.08 28.09 -6.40
N GLU A 349 -18.31 29.28 -6.95
CA GLU A 349 -17.45 29.93 -7.94
C GLU A 349 -16.12 30.38 -7.31
N ALA A 350 -16.14 30.94 -6.10
CA ALA A 350 -14.93 31.28 -5.35
C ALA A 350 -14.13 30.03 -4.96
N VAL A 351 -14.79 28.90 -4.67
CA VAL A 351 -14.14 27.59 -4.45
C VAL A 351 -13.54 27.06 -5.75
N LYS A 352 -14.24 27.17 -6.89
CA LYS A 352 -13.71 26.84 -8.21
C LYS A 352 -12.51 27.71 -8.62
N GLN A 353 -12.47 28.98 -8.20
CA GLN A 353 -11.39 29.90 -8.52
C GLN A 353 -10.21 29.90 -7.51
N ARG A 354 -10.40 29.43 -6.27
CA ARG A 354 -9.33 29.43 -5.24
C ARG A 354 -8.56 28.11 -5.10
N GLY A 355 -8.92 27.09 -5.85
CA GLY A 355 -8.17 25.85 -5.85
C GLY A 355 -9.03 24.75 -6.42
N ILE A 356 -8.68 24.33 -7.64
CA ILE A 356 -9.07 23.03 -8.15
C ILE A 356 -8.66 22.04 -7.06
N SER A 357 -9.63 21.46 -6.36
CA SER A 357 -9.34 20.42 -5.36
C SER A 357 -8.48 19.37 -6.05
N LEU A 358 -7.41 18.91 -5.38
CA LEU A 358 -6.53 17.89 -5.95
C LEU A 358 -7.33 16.66 -6.41
N LEU A 359 -8.47 16.39 -5.77
CA LEU A 359 -9.42 15.36 -6.19
C LEU A 359 -10.13 15.68 -7.52
N ASN A 360 -10.55 16.92 -7.75
CA ASN A 360 -11.14 17.33 -9.04
C ASN A 360 -10.10 17.33 -10.18
N GLU A 361 -8.84 17.65 -9.88
CA GLU A 361 -7.74 17.54 -10.83
C GLU A 361 -7.43 16.07 -11.14
N VAL A 362 -7.41 15.21 -10.12
CA VAL A 362 -7.26 13.76 -10.28
C VAL A 362 -8.44 13.15 -11.06
N ASP A 363 -9.67 13.57 -10.78
CA ASP A 363 -10.87 13.14 -11.51
C ASP A 363 -10.88 13.65 -12.95
N ALA A 364 -10.42 14.88 -13.20
CA ALA A 364 -10.23 15.41 -14.54
C ALA A 364 -9.14 14.65 -15.31
N GLN A 365 -8.04 14.31 -14.64
CA GLN A 365 -6.96 13.49 -15.20
C GLN A 365 -7.43 12.06 -15.49
N TYR A 366 -8.21 11.45 -14.59
CA TYR A 366 -8.79 10.13 -14.78
C TYR A 366 -9.81 10.13 -15.92
N SER A 367 -10.70 11.14 -15.96
CA SER A 367 -11.67 11.31 -17.05
C SER A 367 -10.98 11.54 -18.39
N ALA A 368 -9.92 12.35 -18.43
CA ALA A 368 -9.13 12.57 -19.64
C ALA A 368 -8.39 11.30 -20.09
N LEU A 369 -7.86 10.52 -19.14
CA LEU A 369 -7.21 9.23 -19.42
C LEU A 369 -8.23 8.21 -19.94
N GLN A 370 -9.42 8.15 -19.35
CA GLN A 370 -10.51 7.29 -19.77
C GLN A 370 -10.94 7.61 -21.21
N VAL A 371 -11.11 8.90 -21.55
CA VAL A 371 -11.42 9.31 -22.92
C VAL A 371 -10.30 8.90 -23.90
N LYS A 372 -9.02 9.06 -23.53
CA LYS A 372 -7.89 8.62 -24.37
C LYS A 372 -7.83 7.10 -24.53
N TYR A 373 -8.16 6.35 -23.49
CA TYR A 373 -8.24 4.89 -23.52
C TYR A 373 -9.39 4.44 -24.40
N ASP A 374 -10.55 5.06 -24.28
CA ASP A 374 -11.71 4.80 -25.15
C ASP A 374 -11.42 5.19 -26.61
N GLU A 375 -10.68 6.26 -26.85
CA GLU A 375 -10.19 6.63 -28.18
C GLU A 375 -9.20 5.59 -28.73
N LEU A 376 -8.28 5.06 -27.90
CA LEU A 376 -7.38 3.98 -28.29
C LEU A 376 -8.14 2.69 -28.57
N LEU A 377 -9.12 2.32 -27.74
CA LEU A 377 -10.00 1.18 -27.96
C LEU A 377 -10.78 1.34 -29.26
N ARG A 378 -11.36 2.52 -29.52
CA ARG A 378 -12.02 2.81 -30.80
C ARG A 378 -11.05 2.74 -31.97
N ARG A 379 -9.80 3.21 -31.82
CA ARG A 379 -8.78 3.06 -32.87
C ARG A 379 -8.42 1.61 -33.10
N CYS A 380 -8.20 0.80 -32.06
CA CYS A 380 -7.97 -0.64 -32.19
C CYS A 380 -9.16 -1.32 -32.88
N GLN A 381 -10.39 -1.02 -32.47
CA GLN A 381 -11.61 -1.54 -33.10
C GLN A 381 -11.78 -1.08 -34.56
N GLN A 382 -11.35 0.13 -34.90
CA GLN A 382 -11.33 0.65 -36.28
C GLN A 382 -10.18 0.07 -37.11
N THR A 383 -9.09 -0.39 -36.47
CA THR A 383 -7.98 -1.06 -37.14
C THR A 383 -8.25 -2.56 -37.33
N ASP A 384 -9.10 -3.14 -36.46
CA ASP A 384 -9.53 -4.55 -36.50
C ASP A 384 -10.75 -4.77 -37.40
N GLY A 385 -10.66 -4.33 -38.66
CA GLY A 385 -11.52 -4.80 -39.73
C GLY A 385 -11.24 -4.15 -41.09
N PRO A 386 -10.90 -4.90 -42.17
CA PRO A 386 -10.33 -6.25 -42.27
C PRO A 386 -9.00 -6.24 -43.05
N SER A 387 -7.88 -6.63 -42.45
CA SER A 387 -6.68 -6.99 -43.23
C SER A 387 -5.81 -8.02 -42.52
N HIS A 388 -5.73 -9.19 -43.14
CA HIS A 388 -4.76 -10.28 -42.92
C HIS A 388 -4.94 -11.21 -41.70
N LYS A 389 -6.00 -12.03 -41.74
CA LYS A 389 -5.89 -13.45 -41.39
C LYS A 389 -5.29 -14.22 -42.57
N ALA A 390 -3.97 -14.41 -42.61
CA ALA A 390 -3.32 -15.52 -43.33
C ALA A 390 -1.80 -15.54 -43.05
N ALA A 391 -1.23 -16.76 -43.01
CA ALA A 391 0.17 -17.13 -42.81
C ALA A 391 0.67 -17.07 -41.35
N GLN A 392 0.44 -18.10 -40.53
CA GLN A 392 1.19 -19.37 -40.51
C GLN A 392 2.72 -19.18 -40.46
N THR A 393 3.26 -19.53 -39.29
CA THR A 393 4.55 -20.19 -39.08
C THR A 393 5.15 -20.82 -40.34
N PHE A 394 6.40 -20.50 -40.69
CA PHE A 394 7.45 -21.48 -41.01
C PHE A 394 8.81 -20.79 -41.14
N ALA A 395 9.83 -21.55 -40.78
CA ALA A 395 11.22 -21.18 -40.67
C ALA A 395 11.97 -21.07 -42.02
N SER A 396 13.19 -20.51 -41.93
CA SER A 396 14.42 -20.96 -42.62
C SER A 396 15.02 -20.08 -43.73
N SER A 397 16.11 -19.40 -43.32
CA SER A 397 17.47 -19.50 -43.93
C SER A 397 17.97 -18.53 -45.02
N ARG A 398 19.26 -18.19 -44.80
CA ARG A 398 20.34 -17.69 -45.71
C ARG A 398 20.32 -16.20 -46.09
N ALA A 399 21.20 -15.34 -45.52
CA ALA A 399 22.67 -15.24 -45.66
C ALA A 399 23.17 -14.64 -47.00
N ARG A 400 23.66 -13.38 -46.98
CA ARG A 400 25.06 -12.97 -47.28
C ARG A 400 25.21 -11.48 -47.64
N ARG A 401 26.25 -10.88 -47.01
CA ARG A 401 27.26 -9.91 -47.49
C ARG A 401 26.80 -8.49 -47.89
N ARG A 402 27.27 -7.43 -47.21
CA ARG A 402 28.61 -6.78 -47.18
C ARG A 402 28.75 -5.69 -48.27
N ARG A 403 28.74 -4.40 -47.87
CA ARG A 403 29.84 -3.40 -48.08
C ARG A 403 29.38 -1.95 -47.86
N SER A 404 30.37 -1.17 -47.43
CA SER A 404 30.35 0.18 -46.87
C SER A 404 30.37 1.32 -47.91
N SER A 405 30.23 2.54 -47.37
CA SER A 405 30.71 3.87 -47.80
C SER A 405 29.91 4.66 -48.84
N ALA A 406 29.32 5.78 -48.41
CA ALA A 406 29.67 7.15 -48.84
C ALA A 406 28.71 8.19 -48.21
N ALA A 407 29.27 9.22 -47.57
CA ALA A 407 28.66 10.55 -47.45
C ALA A 407 29.29 11.45 -48.55
N PRO A 408 28.88 12.71 -48.81
CA PRO A 408 27.86 13.57 -48.15
C PRO A 408 26.94 14.33 -49.14
N SER A 409 25.77 14.84 -48.69
CA SER A 409 25.20 16.16 -49.08
C SER A 409 23.81 16.39 -48.45
N ASP A 410 23.72 17.44 -47.63
CA ASP A 410 22.51 18.23 -47.29
C ASP A 410 22.36 19.36 -48.35
N PRO A 411 21.23 20.09 -48.51
CA PRO A 411 20.13 20.30 -47.56
C PRO A 411 18.68 20.32 -48.13
N THR A 412 17.72 20.28 -47.20
CA THR A 412 16.37 20.90 -47.22
C THR A 412 15.19 20.28 -48.02
N ALA A 413 14.10 20.09 -47.26
CA ALA A 413 12.67 20.10 -47.62
C ALA A 413 11.98 18.79 -48.02
N VAL A 414 11.60 17.98 -47.01
CA VAL A 414 10.40 17.10 -47.05
C VAL A 414 9.71 17.20 -45.68
N PRO A 415 8.38 17.40 -45.60
CA PRO A 415 7.70 17.84 -44.38
C PRO A 415 7.65 16.76 -43.29
N ALA A 416 7.75 17.25 -42.06
CA ALA A 416 7.60 16.50 -40.83
C ALA A 416 6.22 15.83 -40.76
N SER A 417 6.15 14.56 -41.15
CA SER A 417 5.05 13.68 -40.79
C SER A 417 5.63 12.49 -40.03
N GLN A 418 5.41 12.53 -38.71
CA GLN A 418 5.67 11.48 -37.72
C GLN A 418 7.15 11.12 -37.49
N GLN A 419 7.93 12.07 -36.94
CA GLN A 419 8.95 11.63 -35.99
C GLN A 419 8.24 11.29 -34.67
N PRO A 420 8.40 10.08 -34.12
CA PRO A 420 7.77 9.71 -32.86
C PRO A 420 8.37 10.54 -31.72
N GLU A 421 7.51 10.94 -30.77
CA GLU A 421 7.83 11.90 -29.69
C GLU A 421 9.08 11.51 -28.89
N TYR A 422 9.34 10.20 -28.74
CA TYR A 422 10.55 9.72 -28.06
C TYR A 422 11.83 10.20 -28.74
N LYS A 423 11.87 10.36 -30.08
CA LYS A 423 13.06 10.87 -30.79
C LYS A 423 13.32 12.35 -30.49
N ALA A 424 12.28 13.15 -30.24
CA ALA A 424 12.42 14.54 -29.83
C ALA A 424 12.94 14.61 -28.38
N LEU A 425 12.37 13.81 -27.48
CA LEU A 425 12.84 13.67 -26.10
C LEU A 425 14.29 13.20 -26.02
N PHE A 426 14.68 12.19 -26.80
CA PHE A 426 16.08 11.74 -26.83
C PHE A 426 17.03 12.85 -27.29
N LYS A 427 16.65 13.66 -28.29
CA LYS A 427 17.45 14.81 -28.71
C LYS A 427 17.54 15.86 -27.60
N GLU A 428 16.43 16.15 -26.91
CA GLU A 428 16.38 17.13 -25.83
C GLU A 428 17.20 16.69 -24.60
N ILE A 429 17.10 15.41 -24.21
CA ILE A 429 17.91 14.80 -23.14
C ILE A 429 19.38 14.84 -23.52
N PHE A 430 19.75 14.45 -24.75
CA PHE A 430 21.14 14.49 -25.19
C PHE A 430 21.70 15.92 -25.21
N THR A 431 20.86 16.89 -25.59
CA THR A 431 21.23 18.31 -25.58
C THR A 431 21.40 18.84 -24.15
N CYS A 432 20.51 18.46 -23.22
CA CYS A 432 20.66 18.80 -21.80
C CYS A 432 21.92 18.18 -21.20
N ILE A 433 22.16 16.89 -21.43
CA ILE A 433 23.36 16.21 -20.93
C ILE A 433 24.63 16.86 -21.49
N GLN A 434 24.64 17.21 -22.77
CA GLN A 434 25.79 17.89 -23.39
C GLN A 434 26.01 19.28 -22.76
N LYS A 435 24.95 20.07 -22.57
CA LYS A 435 25.02 21.37 -21.88
C LYS A 435 25.55 21.21 -20.45
N THR A 436 25.02 20.27 -19.68
CA THR A 436 25.50 20.01 -18.31
C THR A 436 26.96 19.55 -18.30
N LYS A 437 27.40 18.78 -19.29
CA LYS A 437 28.80 18.36 -19.44
C LYS A 437 29.71 19.54 -19.77
N ASP A 438 29.28 20.45 -20.62
CA ASP A 438 30.03 21.64 -21.02
C ASP A 438 30.08 22.66 -19.86
N ASP A 439 28.99 22.81 -19.10
CA ASP A 439 28.94 23.64 -17.88
C ASP A 439 29.87 23.09 -16.79
N LEU A 440 29.92 21.77 -16.59
CA LEU A 440 30.87 21.13 -15.67
C LEU A 440 32.32 21.23 -16.17
N GLY A 441 32.54 21.21 -17.48
CA GLY A 441 33.86 21.42 -18.09
C GLY A 441 34.37 22.85 -17.91
N ASN A 442 33.50 23.85 -18.09
CA ASN A 442 33.82 25.27 -17.93
C ASN A 442 34.06 25.66 -16.46
N ASN A 443 33.43 24.98 -15.51
CA ASN A 443 33.69 25.17 -14.07
C ASN A 443 34.96 24.44 -13.57
N ARG A 444 35.61 23.63 -14.42
CA ARG A 444 36.79 22.83 -14.07
C ARG A 444 38.10 23.35 -14.70
N SER A 445 38.07 24.47 -15.43
CA SER A 445 39.31 25.14 -15.84
C SER A 445 39.98 25.77 -14.61
N PRO A 446 41.30 25.57 -14.44
CA PRO A 446 42.00 25.95 -13.23
C PRO A 446 42.05 27.48 -13.11
N VAL A 447 41.66 27.98 -11.93
CA VAL A 447 42.01 29.32 -11.46
C VAL A 447 43.53 29.32 -11.27
N GLU A 448 44.27 29.63 -12.33
CA GLU A 448 45.65 30.10 -12.18
C GLU A 448 45.66 31.61 -11.94
N ASP A 449 46.36 31.94 -10.85
CA ASP A 449 47.08 33.16 -10.57
C ASP A 449 46.33 34.48 -10.43
N SER A 450 46.21 34.93 -9.18
CA SER A 450 46.52 36.33 -8.81
C SER A 450 46.62 36.48 -7.29
N SER A 451 47.70 35.95 -6.69
CA SER A 451 48.25 36.49 -5.45
C SER A 451 49.39 37.44 -5.79
N SER A 452 49.12 38.74 -5.84
CA SER A 452 50.14 39.80 -5.79
C SER A 452 49.50 41.16 -5.48
N ALA A 453 50.19 41.89 -4.61
CA ALA A 453 49.96 43.22 -4.04
C ALA A 453 49.00 43.31 -2.85
#